data_AF-A0A6N7GGP8-F1
#
_entry.id   AF-A0A6N7GGP8-F1
#
_cell.length_a   1.000
_cell.length_b   1.000
_cell.length_c   1.000
_cell.angle_alpha   90.00
_cell.angle_beta   90.00
_cell.angle_gamma   90.00
#
_symmetry.space_group_name_H-M   'P 1'
#
loop_
_entity.id
_entity.type
_entity.pdbx_description
1 polymer ?
#
loop_
_entity_poly.entity_id
_entity_poly.type
_entity_poly.pdbx_seq_one_letter_code
_entity_poly.pdbx_strand_id
1 'polypeptide(L)'
;MVTDDPRLLPTPEAHDLLELTRELADKELAPRADEWEQRAEFPREVVRTLGRAGLLGLPYPAVHGGGDQPYEVYLRVLELLASRWLAVAEAVSVHTLACYPLAAHGTDAQRERLLPAMLGG
;
A
#
# COMPACT_ATOMS: atom_id res chain seq x y z
N MET A 1 6.95 -19.86 -0.63
CA MET A 1 7.36 -19.30 0.67
C MET A 1 8.52 -18.36 0.37
N VAL A 2 8.24 -17.06 0.26
CA VAL A 2 9.29 -16.05 0.05
C VAL A 2 10.00 -15.91 1.40
N THR A 3 11.27 -16.26 1.43
CA THR A 3 12.14 -16.22 2.61
C THR A 3 12.39 -14.79 3.04
N ASP A 4 12.48 -14.53 4.35
CA ASP A 4 12.99 -13.28 4.92
C ASP A 4 14.46 -13.11 4.54
N ASP A 5 14.71 -12.58 3.34
CA ASP A 5 16.04 -12.15 2.91
C ASP A 5 16.33 -10.82 3.62
N PRO A 6 17.28 -10.78 4.57
CA PRO A 6 17.59 -9.57 5.32
C PRO A 6 18.10 -8.43 4.44
N ARG A 7 18.47 -8.70 3.17
CA ARG A 7 18.82 -7.66 2.20
C ARG A 7 17.59 -6.90 1.67
N LEU A 8 16.40 -7.50 1.72
CA LEU A 8 15.14 -6.93 1.24
C LEU A 8 14.33 -6.28 2.36
N LEU A 9 14.60 -6.65 3.62
CA LEU A 9 13.97 -6.10 4.82
C LEU A 9 15.04 -5.43 5.69
N PRO A 10 15.50 -4.22 5.32
CA PRO A 10 16.70 -3.65 5.89
C PRO A 10 16.52 -3.12 7.32
N THR A 11 15.28 -3.00 7.83
CA THR A 11 15.01 -2.37 9.12
C THR A 11 13.93 -3.09 9.95
N PRO A 12 13.95 -2.96 11.29
CA PRO A 12 12.87 -3.43 12.16
C PRO A 12 11.50 -2.86 11.78
N GLU A 13 11.44 -1.60 11.34
CA GLU A 13 10.20 -0.96 10.92
C GLU A 13 9.60 -1.66 9.69
N ALA A 14 10.45 -2.14 8.76
CA ALA A 14 9.99 -2.93 7.63
C ALA A 14 9.38 -4.27 8.08
N HIS A 15 9.94 -4.91 9.10
CA HIS A 15 9.36 -6.14 9.68
C HIS A 15 8.00 -5.86 10.33
N ASP A 16 7.90 -4.84 11.17
CA ASP A 16 6.65 -4.46 11.83
C ASP A 16 5.56 -4.09 10.82
N LEU A 17 5.92 -3.39 9.73
CA LEU A 17 5.03 -3.06 8.63
C LEU A 17 4.47 -4.32 7.92
N LEU A 18 5.30 -5.34 7.71
CA LEU A 18 4.85 -6.60 7.09
C LEU A 18 3.95 -7.42 8.02
N GLU A 19 4.23 -7.43 9.32
CA GLU A 19 3.34 -8.07 10.30
C GLU A 19 1.99 -7.35 10.34
N LEU A 20 1.98 -6.01 10.41
CA LEU A 20 0.75 -5.21 10.31
C LEU A 20 -0.02 -5.51 9.02
N THR A 21 0.68 -5.57 7.89
CA THR A 21 0.07 -5.88 6.59
C THR A 21 -0.57 -7.27 6.59
N ARG A 22 0.11 -8.27 7.16
CA ARG A 22 -0.43 -9.63 7.27
C ARG A 22 -1.68 -9.65 8.14
N GLU A 23 -1.66 -8.96 9.28
CA GLU A 23 -2.83 -8.85 10.15
C GLU A 23 -4.02 -8.20 9.45
N LEU A 24 -3.79 -7.10 8.73
CA LEU A 24 -4.85 -6.44 7.95
C LEU A 24 -5.36 -7.33 6.83
N ALA A 25 -4.48 -8.03 6.11
CA ALA A 25 -4.88 -8.96 5.06
C ALA A 25 -5.75 -10.11 5.62
N ASP A 26 -5.37 -10.67 6.77
CA ASP A 26 -6.11 -11.78 7.40
C ASP A 26 -7.44 -11.31 8.01
N LYS A 27 -7.50 -10.12 8.61
CA LYS A 27 -8.69 -9.60 9.31
C LYS A 27 -9.67 -8.85 8.41
N GLU A 28 -9.16 -8.06 7.46
CA GLU A 28 -9.98 -7.13 6.66
C GLU A 28 -10.24 -7.59 5.22
N LEU A 29 -9.33 -8.39 4.63
CA LEU A 29 -9.45 -8.84 3.24
C LEU A 29 -10.01 -10.27 3.18
N ALA A 30 -9.31 -11.23 3.78
CA ALA A 30 -9.60 -12.67 3.61
C ALA A 30 -11.07 -13.07 3.86
N PRO A 31 -11.74 -12.58 4.92
CA PRO A 31 -13.13 -12.99 5.19
C PRO A 31 -14.16 -12.42 4.21
N ARG A 32 -13.78 -11.42 3.40
CA ARG A 32 -14.69 -10.65 2.53
C ARG A 32 -14.50 -10.95 1.05
N ALA A 33 -13.32 -11.45 0.65
CA ALA A 33 -12.91 -11.55 -0.75
C ALA A 33 -13.94 -12.28 -1.62
N ASP A 34 -14.32 -13.51 -1.27
CA ASP A 34 -15.19 -14.34 -2.11
C ASP A 34 -16.56 -13.71 -2.38
N GLU A 35 -17.20 -13.17 -1.34
CA GLU A 35 -18.54 -12.56 -1.46
C GLU A 35 -18.49 -11.30 -2.35
N TRP A 36 -17.48 -10.46 -2.16
CA TRP A 36 -17.34 -9.21 -2.90
C TRP A 36 -16.95 -9.43 -4.36
N GLU A 37 -16.07 -10.39 -4.62
CA GLU A 37 -15.70 -10.80 -5.98
C GLU A 37 -16.93 -11.34 -6.72
N GLN A 38 -17.76 -12.17 -6.07
CA GLN A 38 -19.02 -12.66 -6.67
C GLN A 38 -19.99 -11.53 -7.01
N ARG A 39 -20.03 -10.47 -6.20
CA ARG A 39 -20.85 -9.27 -6.48
C ARG A 39 -20.21 -8.29 -7.46
N ALA A 40 -18.94 -8.49 -7.84
CA ALA A 40 -18.15 -7.55 -8.66
C ALA A 40 -18.15 -6.12 -8.09
N GLU A 41 -18.11 -5.99 -6.77
CA GLU A 41 -18.13 -4.70 -6.08
C GLU A 41 -16.73 -4.25 -5.66
N PHE A 42 -16.43 -2.97 -5.83
CA PHE A 42 -15.13 -2.42 -5.45
C PHE A 42 -15.05 -2.13 -3.93
N PRO A 43 -14.07 -2.69 -3.20
CA PRO A 43 -13.99 -2.61 -1.74
C PRO A 43 -13.40 -1.28 -1.23
N ARG A 44 -14.12 -0.17 -1.45
CA ARG A 44 -13.69 1.19 -1.07
C ARG A 44 -13.29 1.31 0.41
N GLU A 45 -14.08 0.75 1.31
CA GLU A 45 -13.79 0.83 2.74
C GLU A 45 -12.54 0.05 3.15
N VAL A 46 -12.25 -1.07 2.47
CA VAL A 46 -11.01 -1.81 2.68
C VAL A 46 -9.82 -0.95 2.26
N VAL A 47 -9.86 -0.35 1.06
CA VAL A 47 -8.79 0.54 0.57
C VAL A 47 -8.58 1.73 1.50
N ARG A 48 -9.66 2.34 2.03
CA ARG A 48 -9.56 3.41 3.04
C ARG A 48 -8.93 2.94 4.34
N THR A 49 -9.21 1.72 4.78
CA THR A 49 -8.53 1.13 5.95
C THR A 49 -7.03 1.00 5.70
N LEU A 50 -6.61 0.55 4.52
CA LEU A 50 -5.19 0.48 4.15
C LEU A 50 -4.54 1.86 4.06
N GLY A 51 -5.27 2.88 3.56
CA GLY A 51 -4.84 4.29 3.58
C GLY A 51 -4.61 4.82 4.98
N ARG A 52 -5.56 4.61 5.90
CA ARG A 52 -5.41 4.98 7.32
C ARG A 52 -4.24 4.26 8.01
N ALA A 53 -3.88 3.07 7.54
CA ALA A 53 -2.71 2.32 8.01
C ALA A 53 -1.39 2.77 7.36
N GLY A 54 -1.42 3.73 6.43
CA GLY A 54 -0.24 4.28 5.76
C GLY A 54 0.27 3.45 4.57
N LEU A 55 -0.48 2.45 4.09
CA LEU A 55 0.02 1.51 3.09
C LEU A 55 -0.03 2.03 1.64
N LEU A 56 -0.76 3.14 1.38
CA LEU A 56 -0.96 3.66 0.01
C LEU A 56 0.22 4.50 -0.50
N GLY A 57 0.99 5.09 0.41
CA GLY A 57 2.10 6.01 0.11
C GLY A 57 3.49 5.47 0.41
N LEU A 58 3.65 4.17 0.67
CA LEU A 58 4.87 3.58 1.23
C LEU A 58 6.18 3.99 0.53
N PRO A 59 6.33 3.88 -0.81
CA PRO A 59 7.60 4.20 -1.47
C PRO A 59 7.85 5.71 -1.65
N TYR A 60 6.91 6.56 -1.24
CA TYR A 60 7.02 8.01 -1.42
C TYR A 60 7.69 8.71 -0.23
N PRO A 61 8.27 9.91 -0.44
CA PRO A 61 8.93 10.66 0.62
C PRO A 61 8.01 11.07 1.78
N ALA A 62 8.46 10.97 3.03
CA ALA A 62 7.67 11.38 4.19
C ALA A 62 7.35 12.87 4.23
N VAL A 63 8.17 13.72 3.60
CA VAL A 63 7.89 15.17 3.46
C VAL A 63 6.57 15.45 2.73
N HIS A 64 6.08 14.49 1.95
CA HIS A 64 4.78 14.57 1.26
C HIS A 64 3.70 13.67 1.89
N GLY A 65 3.98 13.03 3.03
CA GLY A 65 3.10 12.07 3.69
C GLY A 65 3.26 10.62 3.23
N GLY A 66 4.36 10.30 2.54
CA GLY A 66 4.72 8.91 2.21
C GLY A 66 5.42 8.17 3.35
N GLY A 67 5.80 6.92 3.09
CA GLY A 67 6.39 6.03 4.10
C GLY A 67 7.92 5.91 4.09
N ASP A 68 8.61 6.55 3.14
CA ASP A 68 10.07 6.42 2.94
C ASP A 68 10.57 4.96 2.87
N GLN A 69 9.71 4.03 2.45
CA GLN A 69 10.07 2.62 2.38
C GLN A 69 10.79 2.28 1.07
N PRO A 70 11.79 1.37 1.10
CA PRO A 70 12.35 0.78 -0.11
C PRO A 70 11.25 0.13 -0.96
N TYR A 71 11.43 0.16 -2.28
CA TYR A 71 10.42 -0.37 -3.21
C TYR A 71 10.22 -1.88 -3.02
N GLU A 72 11.25 -2.60 -2.60
CA GLU A 72 11.22 -4.02 -2.26
C GLU A 72 10.31 -4.32 -1.06
N VAL A 73 10.32 -3.46 -0.03
CA VAL A 73 9.41 -3.57 1.12
C VAL A 73 7.97 -3.33 0.66
N TYR A 74 7.74 -2.32 -0.17
CA TYR A 74 6.45 -2.05 -0.78
C TYR A 74 5.94 -3.23 -1.63
N LEU A 75 6.79 -3.84 -2.46
CA LEU A 75 6.44 -5.03 -3.23
C LEU A 75 6.06 -6.20 -2.31
N ARG A 76 6.75 -6.36 -1.18
CA ARG A 76 6.42 -7.39 -0.20
C ARG A 76 5.07 -7.15 0.49
N VAL A 77 4.72 -5.90 0.75
CA VAL A 77 3.37 -5.51 1.20
C VAL A 77 2.32 -5.92 0.17
N LEU A 78 2.53 -5.63 -1.12
CA LEU A 78 1.62 -6.04 -2.18
C LEU A 78 1.46 -7.57 -2.25
N GLU A 79 2.54 -8.34 -2.11
CA GLU A 79 2.48 -9.80 -2.10
C GLU A 79 1.61 -10.34 -0.95
N LEU A 80 1.73 -9.75 0.25
CA LEU A 80 0.92 -10.14 1.41
C LEU A 80 -0.56 -9.84 1.18
N LEU A 81 -0.88 -8.65 0.68
CA LEU A 81 -2.26 -8.29 0.33
C LEU A 81 -2.82 -9.22 -0.76
N ALA A 82 -2.04 -9.47 -1.81
CA ALA A 82 -2.43 -10.31 -2.95
C ALA A 82 -2.65 -11.77 -2.54
N SER A 83 -1.97 -12.24 -1.49
CA SER A 83 -2.17 -13.58 -0.95
C SER A 83 -3.54 -13.80 -0.30
N ARG A 84 -4.31 -12.72 -0.08
CA ARG A 84 -5.68 -12.76 0.45
C ARG A 84 -6.71 -12.21 -0.53
N TRP A 85 -6.37 -11.14 -1.24
CA TRP A 85 -7.26 -10.55 -2.23
C TRP A 85 -6.49 -9.75 -3.29
N LEU A 86 -6.30 -10.33 -4.46
CA LEU A 86 -5.52 -9.74 -5.55
C LEU A 86 -6.07 -8.39 -6.02
N ALA A 87 -7.39 -8.23 -6.15
CA ALA A 87 -7.99 -6.97 -6.60
C ALA A 87 -7.69 -5.80 -5.65
N VAL A 88 -7.60 -6.04 -4.34
CA VAL A 88 -7.21 -5.01 -3.36
C VAL A 88 -5.73 -4.65 -3.51
N ALA A 89 -4.86 -5.66 -3.66
CA ALA A 89 -3.43 -5.40 -3.90
C ALA A 89 -3.19 -4.62 -5.20
N GLU A 90 -3.94 -4.93 -6.25
CA GLU A 90 -3.90 -4.21 -7.53
C GLU A 90 -4.37 -2.76 -7.36
N ALA A 91 -5.45 -2.52 -6.61
CA ALA A 91 -5.92 -1.16 -6.32
C ALA A 91 -4.86 -0.32 -5.58
N VAL A 92 -4.15 -0.91 -4.61
CA VAL A 92 -3.01 -0.25 -3.93
C VAL A 92 -1.88 0.01 -4.93
N SER A 93 -1.55 -0.97 -5.78
CA SER A 93 -0.51 -0.84 -6.80
C SER A 93 -0.79 0.28 -7.80
N VAL A 94 -2.00 0.31 -8.36
CA VAL A 94 -2.45 1.33 -9.31
C VAL A 94 -2.53 2.70 -8.65
N HIS A 95 -2.94 2.77 -7.37
CA HIS A 95 -2.89 4.02 -6.63
C HIS A 95 -1.45 4.56 -6.53
N THR A 96 -0.51 3.72 -6.10
CA THR A 96 0.91 4.09 -6.07
C THR A 96 1.38 4.55 -7.44
N LEU A 97 1.06 3.83 -8.52
CA LEU A 97 1.38 4.21 -9.90
C LEU A 97 0.78 5.56 -10.30
N ALA A 98 -0.49 5.83 -9.93
CA ALA A 98 -1.19 7.06 -10.27
C ALA A 98 -0.58 8.31 -9.58
N CYS A 99 0.02 8.14 -8.41
CA CYS A 99 0.73 9.20 -7.70
C CYS A 99 2.08 9.56 -8.35
N TYR A 100 2.66 8.64 -9.13
CA TYR A 100 4.04 8.76 -9.63
C TYR A 100 4.29 9.99 -10.50
N PRO A 101 3.44 10.33 -11.50
CA PRO A 101 3.69 11.50 -12.35
C PRO A 101 3.76 12.80 -11.56
N LEU A 102 2.91 12.95 -10.54
CA LEU A 102 2.92 14.14 -9.68
C LEU A 102 4.14 14.16 -8.76
N ALA A 103 4.50 13.01 -8.17
CA ALA A 103 5.68 12.90 -7.32
C ALA A 103 6.98 13.19 -8.08
N ALA A 104 7.17 12.54 -9.23
CA ALA A 104 8.40 12.62 -10.01
C ALA A 104 8.50 13.90 -10.85
N HIS A 105 7.39 14.43 -11.35
CA HIS A 105 7.39 15.48 -12.38
C HIS A 105 6.50 16.69 -12.06
N GLY A 106 5.82 16.70 -10.92
CA GLY A 106 5.06 17.88 -10.48
C GLY A 106 5.96 19.08 -10.19
N THR A 107 5.40 20.28 -10.17
CA THR A 107 6.05 21.44 -9.56
C THR A 107 5.99 21.32 -8.03
N ASP A 108 6.85 22.05 -7.31
CA ASP A 108 6.82 22.05 -5.84
C ASP A 108 5.43 22.45 -5.31
N ALA A 109 4.83 23.49 -5.89
CA ALA A 109 3.48 23.93 -5.55
C ALA A 109 2.39 22.87 -5.86
N GLN A 110 2.57 22.03 -6.88
CA GLN A 110 1.64 20.92 -7.15
C GLN A 110 1.83 19.79 -6.13
N ARG A 111 3.09 19.42 -5.85
CA ARG A 111 3.44 18.38 -4.87
C ARG A 111 2.92 18.72 -3.48
N GLU A 112 3.25 19.90 -2.96
CA GLU A 112 2.83 20.36 -1.64
C GLU A 112 1.30 20.41 -1.48
N ARG A 113 0.59 20.82 -2.54
CA ARG A 113 -0.87 20.97 -2.50
C ARG A 113 -1.62 19.65 -2.65
N LEU A 114 -1.12 18.71 -3.45
CA LEU A 114 -1.90 17.55 -3.90
C LEU A 114 -1.40 16.21 -3.34
N LEU A 115 -0.09 16.00 -3.22
CA LEU A 115 0.45 14.70 -2.79
C LEU A 115 -0.01 14.29 -1.39
N PRO A 116 -0.04 15.16 -0.37
CA PRO A 116 -0.47 14.74 0.96
C PRO A 116 -1.88 14.13 0.98
N ALA A 117 -2.80 14.72 0.22
CA ALA A 117 -4.17 14.20 0.11
C ALA A 117 -4.23 12.92 -0.73
N MET A 118 -3.41 12.81 -1.79
CA MET A 118 -3.37 11.60 -2.60
C MET A 118 -2.79 10.43 -1.83
N LEU A 119 -1.62 10.59 -1.19
CA LEU A 119 -0.93 9.51 -0.47
C LEU A 119 -1.69 9.01 0.77
N GLY A 120 -2.49 9.88 1.39
CA GLY A 120 -3.34 9.53 2.55
C GLY A 120 -4.55 8.65 2.22
N GLY A 121 -5.00 8.65 0.95
CA GLY A 121 -6.20 7.93 0.50
C GLY A 121 -7.53 8.63 0.78
#